data_AF-A0A7W0ZV07-F1
#
_entry.id   AF-A0A7W0ZV07-F1
#
_cell.length_a   1.000
_cell.length_b   1.000
_cell.length_c   1.000
_cell.angle_alpha   90.00
_cell.angle_beta   90.00
_cell.angle_gamma   90.00
#
_symmetry.space_group_name_H-M   'P 1'
#
loop_
_entity.id
_entity.type
_entity.pdbx_description
1 polymer ?
#
loop_
_entity_poly.entity_id
_entity_poly.type
_entity_poly.pdbx_seq_one_letter_code
_entity_poly.pdbx_strand_id
1 'polypeptide(L)'
;WPAGEPPKDDGVLDRLIKFARGKGSRKIVMNAALGKSHLVNKLFGTVAEKIARRGCRMIIGLEGSRIRTEVEAALTFHELETAGCRDKGEDPGWAWVKHRYAVSYRMSPMFRDGAFVDTMEVASSWERLTDLYDSVRAAIGQHAVVMAHFSHAYADGCSIYFTFAGTAPDAPSAERLYDLIWRDGLEATTRVGGTISHHHGVGLLKAPYMAGEHREAMAIFEAAKTSLDPDGIFNPGKMGLRPRGTRGRP
;
A
#
# COMPACT_ATOMS: atom_id res chain seq x y z
N TRP A 1 14.12 -22.58 -9.89
CA TRP A 1 14.35 -23.92 -10.49
C TRP A 1 13.40 -24.89 -9.79
N PRO A 2 12.47 -25.60 -10.45
CA PRO A 2 11.27 -26.06 -9.75
C PRO A 2 11.53 -27.36 -8.97
N ALA A 3 11.42 -27.29 -7.64
CA ALA A 3 11.08 -28.42 -6.80
C ALA A 3 9.58 -28.74 -6.98
N GLY A 4 9.26 -30.03 -7.13
CA GLY A 4 7.92 -30.53 -7.44
C GLY A 4 6.85 -30.13 -6.42
N GLU A 5 5.58 -30.16 -6.87
CA GLU A 5 4.44 -29.90 -5.99
C GLU A 5 4.33 -30.98 -4.91
N PRO A 6 4.05 -30.62 -3.65
CA PRO A 6 3.79 -31.61 -2.61
C PRO A 6 2.44 -32.32 -2.87
N PRO A 7 2.25 -33.55 -2.37
CA PRO A 7 1.05 -34.33 -2.62
C PRO A 7 -0.19 -33.63 -2.06
N LYS A 8 -1.29 -33.69 -2.80
CA LYS A 8 -2.61 -33.26 -2.31
C LYS A 8 -3.17 -34.35 -1.43
N ASP A 9 -3.53 -33.98 -0.20
CA ASP A 9 -4.14 -34.86 0.79
C ASP A 9 -5.67 -34.65 0.77
N ASP A 10 -6.40 -35.64 0.24
CA ASP A 10 -7.84 -35.56 -0.06
C ASP A 10 -8.72 -35.94 1.14
N GLY A 11 -8.33 -35.49 2.34
CA GLY A 11 -8.97 -35.84 3.60
C GLY A 11 -10.32 -35.17 3.87
N VAL A 12 -11.04 -35.69 4.87
CA VAL A 12 -12.30 -35.15 5.42
C VAL A 12 -12.16 -33.67 5.84
N LEU A 13 -10.96 -33.27 6.25
CA LEU A 13 -10.62 -31.88 6.59
C LEU A 13 -10.69 -30.94 5.37
N ASP A 14 -10.27 -31.41 4.18
CA ASP A 14 -10.34 -30.64 2.93
C ASP A 14 -11.80 -30.51 2.44
N ARG A 15 -12.64 -31.51 2.71
CA ARG A 15 -14.10 -31.44 2.47
C ARG A 15 -14.79 -30.44 3.41
N LEU A 16 -14.41 -30.38 4.68
CA LEU A 16 -14.90 -29.39 5.65
C LEU A 16 -14.42 -27.97 5.30
N ILE A 17 -13.17 -27.80 4.85
CA ILE A 17 -12.64 -26.53 4.34
C ILE A 17 -13.37 -26.09 3.07
N LYS A 18 -13.67 -27.01 2.14
CA LYS A 18 -14.49 -26.75 0.95
C LYS A 18 -15.92 -26.34 1.30
N PHE A 19 -16.52 -26.93 2.33
CA PHE A 19 -17.85 -26.58 2.84
C PHE A 19 -17.86 -25.18 3.49
N ALA A 20 -16.87 -24.85 4.31
CA ALA A 20 -16.69 -23.50 4.87
C ALA A 20 -16.39 -22.43 3.80
N ARG A 21 -15.87 -22.84 2.63
CA ARG A 21 -15.60 -22.00 1.45
C ARG A 21 -16.82 -21.76 0.55
N GLY A 22 -18.03 -22.14 0.95
CA GLY A 22 -19.26 -21.79 0.23
C GLY A 22 -19.27 -20.29 -0.12
N LYS A 23 -19.38 -19.94 -1.40
CA LYS A 23 -19.23 -18.54 -1.88
C LYS A 23 -20.13 -17.55 -1.12
N GLY A 24 -21.33 -17.98 -0.69
CA GLY A 24 -22.28 -17.16 0.07
C GLY A 24 -21.84 -16.85 1.50
N SER A 25 -21.31 -17.82 2.25
CA SER A 25 -20.84 -17.61 3.63
C SER A 25 -19.57 -16.77 3.66
N ARG A 26 -18.66 -16.96 2.70
CA ARG A 26 -17.42 -16.18 2.58
C ARG A 26 -17.70 -14.69 2.33
N LYS A 27 -18.66 -14.35 1.48
CA LYS A 27 -19.07 -12.96 1.20
C LYS A 27 -19.63 -12.27 2.45
N ILE A 28 -20.52 -12.94 3.18
CA ILE A 28 -21.14 -12.38 4.39
C ILE A 28 -20.10 -12.12 5.47
N VAL A 29 -19.20 -13.08 5.71
CA VAL A 29 -18.12 -12.93 6.70
C VAL A 29 -17.13 -11.83 6.32
N MET A 30 -16.73 -11.78 5.04
CA MET A 30 -15.83 -10.73 4.54
C MET A 30 -16.46 -9.35 4.68
N ASN A 31 -17.71 -9.17 4.26
CA ASN A 31 -18.38 -7.87 4.33
C ASN A 31 -18.64 -7.46 5.79
N ALA A 32 -18.96 -8.40 6.67
CA ALA A 32 -19.09 -8.12 8.10
C ALA A 32 -17.76 -7.72 8.76
N ALA A 33 -16.64 -8.32 8.35
CA ALA A 33 -15.31 -7.95 8.84
C ALA A 33 -14.88 -6.57 8.32
N LEU A 34 -15.02 -6.32 7.02
CA LEU A 34 -14.67 -5.03 6.39
C LEU A 34 -15.58 -3.89 6.86
N GLY A 35 -16.88 -4.15 7.04
CA GLY A 35 -17.85 -3.17 7.56
C GLY A 35 -17.65 -2.83 9.04
N LYS A 36 -16.80 -3.58 9.74
CA LYS A 36 -16.33 -3.28 11.11
C LYS A 36 -14.84 -2.97 11.12
N SER A 37 -14.35 -2.28 10.09
CA SER A 37 -12.94 -1.93 9.89
C SER A 37 -12.25 -1.41 11.14
N HIS A 38 -12.86 -0.48 11.88
CA HIS A 38 -12.32 0.03 13.15
C HIS A 38 -12.09 -1.07 14.21
N LEU A 39 -13.03 -2.01 14.36
CA LEU A 39 -12.88 -3.16 15.28
C LEU A 39 -11.87 -4.16 14.77
N VAL A 40 -11.81 -4.40 13.46
CA VAL A 40 -10.82 -5.29 12.84
C VAL A 40 -9.43 -4.69 12.97
N ASN A 41 -9.25 -3.39 12.77
CA ASN A 41 -7.99 -2.67 12.94
C ASN A 41 -7.58 -2.57 14.41
N LYS A 42 -8.53 -2.37 15.33
CA LYS A 42 -8.28 -2.41 16.78
C LYS A 42 -7.94 -3.82 17.22
N LEU A 43 -8.63 -4.84 16.71
CA LEU A 43 -8.30 -6.23 16.97
C LEU A 43 -6.94 -6.56 16.37
N PHE A 44 -6.62 -6.16 15.14
CA PHE A 44 -5.29 -6.29 14.56
C PHE A 44 -4.27 -5.45 15.30
N GLY A 45 -4.62 -4.31 15.90
CA GLY A 45 -3.74 -3.48 16.73
C GLY A 45 -3.43 -4.14 18.07
N THR A 46 -4.44 -4.55 18.82
CA THR A 46 -4.33 -5.27 20.10
C THR A 46 -3.79 -6.69 19.92
N VAL A 47 -4.13 -7.35 18.82
CA VAL A 47 -3.53 -8.61 18.38
C VAL A 47 -2.14 -8.34 17.88
N ALA A 48 -1.80 -7.25 17.18
CA ALA A 48 -0.41 -6.88 16.83
C ALA A 48 0.40 -6.43 18.04
N GLU A 49 -0.21 -5.98 19.14
CA GLU A 49 0.45 -5.75 20.44
C GLU A 49 0.69 -7.09 21.15
N LYS A 50 -0.26 -8.04 21.09
CA LYS A 50 -0.04 -9.43 21.57
C LYS A 50 0.89 -10.26 20.67
N ILE A 51 0.86 -10.01 19.36
CA ILE A 51 1.69 -10.50 18.25
C ILE A 51 2.92 -9.60 18.07
N ALA A 52 3.11 -8.55 18.89
CA ALA A 52 4.40 -7.86 18.97
C ALA A 52 5.46 -8.85 19.49
N ARG A 53 5.02 -9.94 20.12
CA ARG A 53 5.82 -11.16 20.37
C ARG A 53 6.24 -11.95 19.10
N ARG A 54 5.69 -11.69 17.92
CA ARG A 54 6.06 -12.26 16.61
C ARG A 54 6.84 -11.31 15.69
N GLY A 55 6.93 -10.01 15.99
CA GLY A 55 7.74 -9.02 15.27
C GLY A 55 7.26 -8.70 13.83
N CYS A 56 7.94 -7.75 13.19
CA CYS A 56 7.81 -7.47 11.75
C CYS A 56 8.65 -8.47 10.94
N ARG A 57 8.33 -8.65 9.65
CA ARG A 57 9.12 -9.49 8.74
C ARG A 57 9.78 -8.63 7.67
N MET A 58 11.08 -8.81 7.51
CA MET A 58 11.87 -8.29 6.40
C MET A 58 12.20 -9.45 5.45
N ILE A 59 12.09 -9.22 4.15
CA ILE A 59 12.55 -10.14 3.11
C ILE A 59 13.77 -9.50 2.45
N ILE A 60 14.86 -10.24 2.37
CA ILE A 60 16.13 -9.78 1.79
C ILE A 60 16.48 -10.70 0.63
N GLY A 61 16.84 -10.10 -0.50
CA GLY A 61 17.43 -10.79 -1.64
C GLY A 61 18.73 -10.09 -2.01
N LEU A 62 19.80 -10.85 -2.17
CA LEU A 62 21.11 -10.36 -2.57
C LEU A 62 21.47 -11.07 -3.88
N GLU A 63 21.70 -10.31 -4.94
CA GLU A 63 21.97 -10.83 -6.27
C GLU A 63 23.24 -10.19 -6.83
N GLY A 64 24.14 -11.01 -7.39
CA GLY A 64 25.43 -10.53 -7.89
C GLY A 64 26.43 -11.65 -8.10
N SER A 65 27.71 -11.27 -8.24
CA SER A 65 28.81 -12.23 -8.29
C SER A 65 28.97 -12.92 -6.93
N ARG A 66 29.20 -14.24 -6.93
CA ARG A 66 29.28 -15.08 -5.74
C ARG A 66 30.05 -14.45 -4.56
N ILE A 67 31.33 -14.10 -4.76
CA ILE A 67 32.20 -13.57 -3.69
C ILE A 67 31.60 -12.30 -3.08
N ARG A 68 31.12 -11.38 -3.92
CA ARG A 68 30.50 -10.12 -3.47
C ARG A 68 29.25 -10.38 -2.65
N THR A 69 28.35 -11.23 -3.15
CA THR A 69 27.08 -11.55 -2.49
C THR A 69 27.30 -12.26 -1.15
N GLU A 70 28.29 -13.18 -1.06
CA GLU A 70 28.64 -13.86 0.19
C GLU A 70 29.15 -12.86 1.26
N VAL A 71 30.00 -11.91 0.87
CA VAL A 71 30.50 -10.85 1.76
C VAL A 71 29.40 -9.88 2.18
N GLU A 72 28.59 -9.39 1.22
CA GLU A 72 27.46 -8.49 1.50
C GLU A 72 26.43 -9.17 2.41
N ALA A 73 26.16 -10.47 2.22
CA ALA A 73 25.28 -11.23 3.09
C ALA A 73 25.82 -11.29 4.52
N ALA A 74 27.08 -11.65 4.72
CA ALA A 74 27.67 -11.73 6.05
C ALA A 74 27.58 -10.40 6.80
N LEU A 75 27.89 -9.28 6.14
CA LEU A 75 27.76 -7.94 6.72
C LEU A 75 26.29 -7.59 7.02
N THR A 76 25.39 -7.83 6.06
CA THR A 76 23.96 -7.51 6.20
C THR A 76 23.33 -8.26 7.38
N PHE A 77 23.56 -9.58 7.47
CA PHE A 77 22.99 -10.39 8.55
C PHE A 77 23.59 -10.05 9.92
N HIS A 78 24.88 -9.69 9.98
CA HIS A 78 25.50 -9.20 11.21
C HIS A 78 24.84 -7.91 11.74
N GLU A 79 24.60 -6.92 10.86
CA GLU A 79 23.91 -5.68 11.23
C GLU A 79 22.47 -5.95 11.69
N LEU A 80 21.76 -6.84 11.00
CA LEU A 80 20.39 -7.20 11.35
C LEU A 80 20.30 -7.92 12.70
N GLU A 81 21.19 -8.86 12.99
CA GLU A 81 21.27 -9.53 14.28
C GLU A 81 21.58 -8.54 15.40
N THR A 82 22.51 -7.61 15.17
CA THR A 82 22.84 -6.53 16.11
C THR A 82 21.62 -5.63 16.38
N ALA A 83 20.79 -5.39 15.36
CA ALA A 83 19.51 -4.69 15.48
C ALA A 83 18.39 -5.54 16.11
N GLY A 84 18.66 -6.78 16.54
CA GLY A 84 17.71 -7.67 17.19
C GLY A 84 16.83 -8.50 16.26
N CYS A 85 17.14 -8.55 14.95
CA CYS A 85 16.45 -9.41 14.00
C CYS A 85 16.80 -10.88 14.26
N ARG A 86 15.91 -11.78 13.84
CA ARG A 86 16.14 -13.23 13.90
C ARG A 86 16.01 -13.82 12.51
N ASP A 87 17.05 -14.49 12.04
CA ASP A 87 17.01 -15.20 10.77
C ASP A 87 15.92 -16.31 10.81
N LYS A 88 15.17 -16.42 9.71
CA LYS A 88 14.10 -17.38 9.48
C LYS A 88 14.41 -18.35 8.33
N GLY A 89 15.64 -18.33 7.82
CA GLY A 89 16.05 -19.08 6.65
C GLY A 89 15.51 -18.51 5.35
N GLU A 90 15.80 -19.19 4.25
CA GLU A 90 15.54 -18.68 2.89
C GLU A 90 14.09 -18.90 2.42
N ASP A 91 13.35 -19.87 2.99
CA ASP A 91 12.02 -20.27 2.54
C ASP A 91 11.03 -19.09 2.43
N PRO A 92 10.94 -18.14 3.39
CA PRO A 92 10.07 -16.98 3.26
C PRO A 92 10.44 -16.08 2.07
N GLY A 93 11.73 -15.95 1.76
CA GLY A 93 12.22 -15.18 0.63
C GLY A 93 11.83 -15.83 -0.70
N TRP A 94 12.05 -17.13 -0.83
CA TRP A 94 11.65 -17.88 -2.02
C TRP A 94 10.13 -17.90 -2.23
N ALA A 95 9.36 -18.04 -1.15
CA ALA A 95 7.91 -17.92 -1.21
C ALA A 95 7.48 -16.53 -1.71
N TRP A 96 8.13 -15.46 -1.23
CA TRP A 96 7.86 -14.10 -1.71
C TRP A 96 8.17 -13.96 -3.21
N VAL A 97 9.34 -14.42 -3.67
CA VAL A 97 9.74 -14.37 -5.08
C VAL A 97 8.73 -15.10 -5.97
N LYS A 98 8.27 -16.28 -5.56
CA LYS A 98 7.28 -17.09 -6.29
C LYS A 98 5.90 -16.42 -6.39
N HIS A 99 5.54 -15.59 -5.42
CA HIS A 99 4.17 -15.08 -5.26
C HIS A 99 4.01 -13.56 -5.40
N ARG A 100 5.09 -12.79 -5.55
CA ARG A 100 5.04 -11.31 -5.60
C ARG A 100 4.12 -10.74 -6.68
N TYR A 101 3.97 -11.44 -7.81
CA TYR A 101 3.07 -11.04 -8.90
C TYR A 101 1.63 -11.55 -8.77
N ALA A 102 1.34 -12.36 -7.75
CA ALA A 102 0.01 -12.94 -7.56
C ALA A 102 -1.00 -11.97 -6.91
N VAL A 103 -0.56 -10.78 -6.48
CA VAL A 103 -1.38 -9.82 -5.72
C VAL A 103 -2.63 -9.41 -6.48
N SER A 104 -2.50 -9.05 -7.76
CA SER A 104 -3.65 -8.60 -8.59
C SER A 104 -4.71 -9.69 -8.75
N TYR A 105 -4.30 -10.96 -8.88
CA TYR A 105 -5.23 -12.09 -8.95
C TYR A 105 -5.97 -12.34 -7.63
N ARG A 106 -5.38 -11.96 -6.50
CA ARG A 106 -6.00 -12.10 -5.18
C ARG A 106 -7.02 -10.98 -4.89
N MET A 107 -6.95 -9.87 -5.60
CA MET A 107 -7.92 -8.76 -5.49
C MET A 107 -9.22 -9.05 -6.24
N SER A 108 -9.20 -9.76 -7.36
CA SER A 108 -10.39 -10.02 -8.19
C SER A 108 -11.56 -10.66 -7.43
N PRO A 109 -11.36 -11.66 -6.54
CA PRO A 109 -12.44 -12.20 -5.72
C PRO A 109 -13.05 -11.16 -4.77
N MET A 110 -12.27 -10.21 -4.25
CA MET A 110 -12.77 -9.15 -3.37
C MET A 110 -13.69 -8.19 -4.14
N PHE A 111 -13.27 -7.77 -5.34
CA PHE A 111 -14.10 -6.95 -6.23
C PHE A 111 -15.42 -7.64 -6.59
N ARG A 112 -15.36 -8.91 -6.99
CA ARG A 112 -16.57 -9.70 -7.30
C ARG A 112 -17.54 -9.77 -6.13
N ASP A 113 -17.02 -9.83 -4.91
CA ASP A 113 -17.81 -10.00 -3.70
C ASP A 113 -18.31 -8.63 -3.14
N GLY A 114 -18.01 -7.51 -3.83
CA GLY A 114 -18.50 -6.16 -3.52
C GLY A 114 -17.61 -5.34 -2.58
N ALA A 115 -16.37 -5.79 -2.37
CA ALA A 115 -15.35 -5.04 -1.65
C ALA A 115 -14.40 -4.37 -2.63
N PHE A 116 -13.74 -3.29 -2.21
CA PHE A 116 -12.62 -2.70 -2.92
C PHE A 116 -11.32 -2.94 -2.14
N VAL A 117 -10.22 -2.97 -2.88
CA VAL A 117 -8.86 -3.01 -2.37
C VAL A 117 -8.05 -2.06 -3.22
N ASP A 118 -7.23 -1.26 -2.56
CA ASP A 118 -6.30 -0.38 -3.25
C ASP A 118 -5.06 -0.15 -2.40
N THR A 119 -4.10 0.56 -2.98
CA THR A 119 -2.80 0.82 -2.40
C THR A 119 -2.42 2.29 -2.53
N MET A 120 -2.00 2.88 -1.42
CA MET A 120 -1.48 4.23 -1.35
C MET A 120 -0.01 4.20 -0.98
N GLU A 121 0.80 4.85 -1.80
CA GLU A 121 2.24 4.97 -1.59
C GLU A 121 2.64 6.42 -1.40
N VAL A 122 3.54 6.62 -0.43
CA VAL A 122 4.06 7.90 0.04
C VAL A 122 5.51 7.68 0.51
N ALA A 123 6.25 8.76 0.76
CA ALA A 123 7.58 8.66 1.35
C ALA A 123 7.81 9.74 2.40
N SER A 124 8.80 9.52 3.27
CA SER A 124 9.28 10.55 4.18
C SER A 124 10.73 10.29 4.57
N SER A 125 11.33 11.27 5.24
CA SER A 125 12.63 11.14 5.88
C SER A 125 12.59 10.16 7.06
N TRP A 126 13.73 9.58 7.42
CA TRP A 126 13.81 8.65 8.55
C TRP A 126 13.27 9.24 9.87
N GLU A 127 13.50 10.53 10.12
CA GLU A 127 13.02 11.26 11.31
C GLU A 127 11.48 11.22 11.45
N ARG A 128 10.75 11.26 10.33
CA ARG A 128 9.28 11.41 10.30
C ARG A 128 8.58 10.12 9.89
N LEU A 129 9.32 9.05 9.62
CA LEU A 129 8.78 7.84 9.02
C LEU A 129 7.74 7.16 9.93
N THR A 130 8.01 7.12 11.23
CA THR A 130 7.09 6.56 12.23
C THR A 130 5.81 7.39 12.34
N ASP A 131 5.94 8.72 12.46
CA ASP A 131 4.80 9.63 12.51
C ASP A 131 3.92 9.53 11.26
N LEU A 132 4.55 9.36 10.08
CA LEU A 132 3.86 9.09 8.83
C LEU A 132 3.10 7.77 8.87
N TYR A 133 3.77 6.69 9.28
CA TYR A 133 3.14 5.38 9.42
C TYR A 133 1.91 5.43 10.33
N ASP A 134 2.06 5.98 11.54
CA ASP A 134 1.00 6.01 12.54
C ASP A 134 -0.15 6.93 12.11
N SER A 135 0.15 8.13 11.59
CA SER A 135 -0.87 9.10 11.18
C SER A 135 -1.72 8.59 10.03
N VAL A 136 -1.09 8.01 8.99
CA VAL A 136 -1.80 7.50 7.82
C VAL A 136 -2.60 6.25 8.18
N ARG A 137 -2.01 5.33 8.97
CA ARG A 137 -2.71 4.14 9.44
C ARG A 137 -3.92 4.51 10.30
N ALA A 138 -3.78 5.48 11.20
CA ALA A 138 -4.88 5.95 12.04
C ALA A 138 -6.01 6.57 11.22
N ALA A 139 -5.68 7.38 10.20
CA ALA A 139 -6.64 8.02 9.32
C ALA A 139 -7.40 7.02 8.45
N ILE A 140 -6.69 6.19 7.67
CA ILE A 140 -7.31 5.16 6.82
C ILE A 140 -8.05 4.13 7.67
N GLY A 141 -7.51 3.79 8.84
CA GLY A 141 -8.03 2.77 9.73
C GLY A 141 -9.41 3.09 10.35
N GLN A 142 -9.89 4.33 10.27
CA GLN A 142 -11.27 4.68 10.64
C GLN A 142 -12.29 4.11 9.65
N HIS A 143 -11.85 3.90 8.41
CA HIS A 143 -12.74 3.65 7.27
C HIS A 143 -12.56 2.24 6.71
N ALA A 144 -11.32 1.76 6.61
CA ALA A 144 -10.96 0.53 5.94
C ALA A 144 -9.97 -0.30 6.76
N VAL A 145 -9.90 -1.60 6.51
CA VAL A 145 -8.81 -2.43 7.02
C VAL A 145 -7.53 -1.98 6.31
N VAL A 146 -6.46 -1.71 7.05
CA VAL A 146 -5.20 -1.18 6.48
C VAL A 146 -3.98 -1.93 6.99
N MET A 147 -3.08 -2.23 6.08
CA MET A 147 -1.74 -2.76 6.32
C MET A 147 -0.72 -1.83 5.67
N ALA A 148 0.54 -1.92 6.09
CA ALA A 148 1.61 -1.23 5.40
C ALA A 148 2.89 -2.07 5.35
N HIS A 149 3.74 -1.77 4.37
CA HIS A 149 5.10 -2.27 4.31
C HIS A 149 6.05 -1.18 3.80
N PHE A 150 7.31 -1.28 4.20
CA PHE A 150 8.38 -0.44 3.65
C PHE A 150 8.88 -1.09 2.36
N SER A 151 8.87 -0.32 1.27
CA SER A 151 9.17 -0.84 -0.06
C SER A 151 10.57 -0.49 -0.53
N HIS A 152 11.04 0.71 -0.20
CA HIS A 152 12.34 1.24 -0.61
C HIS A 152 12.98 2.01 0.55
N ALA A 153 14.27 1.79 0.76
CA ALA A 153 15.09 2.53 1.70
C ALA A 153 16.11 3.37 0.91
N TYR A 154 16.32 4.60 1.36
CA TYR A 154 17.27 5.57 0.82
C TYR A 154 18.16 6.09 1.96
N ALA A 155 19.23 6.80 1.62
CA ALA A 155 20.09 7.44 2.61
C ALA A 155 19.29 8.32 3.58
N ASP A 156 18.39 9.15 3.04
CA ASP A 156 17.67 10.16 3.83
C ASP A 156 16.25 9.77 4.23
N GLY A 157 15.72 8.64 3.75
CA GLY A 157 14.35 8.26 4.03
C GLY A 157 13.86 6.95 3.42
N CYS A 158 12.55 6.78 3.38
CA CYS A 158 11.93 5.52 2.99
C CYS A 158 10.56 5.76 2.32
N SER A 159 10.22 4.89 1.37
CA SER A 159 8.87 4.78 0.83
C SER A 159 8.05 3.77 1.64
N ILE A 160 6.87 4.21 2.11
CA ILE A 160 5.87 3.37 2.76
C ILE A 160 4.72 3.11 1.79
N TYR A 161 4.29 1.85 1.75
CA TYR A 161 3.20 1.39 0.91
C TYR A 161 2.06 0.87 1.80
N PHE A 162 0.93 1.56 1.78
CA PHE A 162 -0.29 1.19 2.49
C PHE A 162 -1.18 0.38 1.56
N THR A 163 -1.72 -0.73 2.04
CA THR A 163 -2.76 -1.51 1.36
C THR A 163 -4.01 -1.44 2.21
N PHE A 164 -5.12 -1.02 1.62
CA PHE A 164 -6.39 -0.92 2.33
C PHE A 164 -7.52 -1.62 1.60
N ALA A 165 -8.48 -2.12 2.37
CA ALA A 165 -9.67 -2.81 1.86
C ALA A 165 -10.92 -2.34 2.62
N GLY A 166 -11.98 -2.08 1.86
CA GLY A 166 -13.26 -1.61 2.39
C GLY A 166 -14.44 -2.18 1.60
N THR A 167 -15.64 -1.96 2.11
CA THR A 167 -16.89 -2.32 1.44
C THR A 167 -17.98 -1.33 1.85
N ALA A 168 -18.98 -1.18 1.00
CA ALA A 168 -20.18 -0.38 1.27
C ALA A 168 -21.42 -1.11 0.71
N PRO A 169 -22.64 -0.72 1.12
CA PRO A 169 -23.87 -1.38 0.68
C PRO A 169 -24.11 -1.31 -0.84
N ASP A 170 -23.62 -0.27 -1.50
CA ASP A 170 -23.83 0.02 -2.93
C ASP A 170 -22.61 0.76 -3.54
N ALA A 171 -22.57 0.82 -4.87
CA ALA A 171 -21.46 1.42 -5.61
C ALA A 171 -21.26 2.92 -5.32
N PRO A 172 -22.29 3.79 -5.36
CA PRO A 172 -22.13 5.20 -4.98
C PRO A 172 -21.59 5.41 -3.57
N SER A 173 -22.02 4.59 -2.60
CA SER A 173 -21.51 4.63 -1.23
C SER A 173 -20.07 4.14 -1.14
N ALA A 174 -19.68 3.14 -1.94
CA ALA A 174 -18.31 2.67 -2.02
C ALA A 174 -17.37 3.72 -2.62
N GLU A 175 -17.79 4.42 -3.67
CA GLU A 175 -17.03 5.53 -4.28
C GLU A 175 -16.81 6.65 -3.28
N ARG A 176 -17.85 7.11 -2.57
CA ARG A 176 -17.72 8.13 -1.52
C ARG A 176 -16.78 7.70 -0.40
N LEU A 177 -16.86 6.45 0.03
CA LEU A 177 -15.97 5.91 1.06
C LEU A 177 -14.52 5.83 0.56
N TYR A 178 -14.31 5.42 -0.69
CA TYR A 178 -13.00 5.36 -1.31
C TYR A 178 -12.35 6.75 -1.41
N ASP A 179 -13.09 7.75 -1.88
CA ASP A 179 -12.61 9.14 -1.97
C ASP A 179 -12.28 9.70 -0.57
N LEU A 180 -13.11 9.38 0.43
CA LEU A 180 -12.87 9.76 1.82
C LEU A 180 -11.57 9.16 2.36
N ILE A 181 -11.32 7.86 2.10
CA ILE A 181 -10.09 7.18 2.51
C ILE A 181 -8.85 7.85 1.89
N TRP A 182 -8.89 8.13 0.59
CA TRP A 182 -7.78 8.79 -0.11
C TRP A 182 -7.53 10.19 0.41
N ARG A 183 -8.59 10.97 0.63
CA ARG A 183 -8.49 12.30 1.20
C ARG A 183 -7.83 12.26 2.57
N ASP A 184 -8.39 11.50 3.50
CA ASP A 184 -7.90 11.48 4.89
C ASP A 184 -6.47 10.92 4.98
N GLY A 185 -6.11 9.94 4.13
CA GLY A 185 -4.75 9.41 4.02
C GLY A 185 -3.73 10.43 3.50
N LEU A 186 -4.06 11.19 2.45
CA LEU A 186 -3.19 12.22 1.88
C LEU A 186 -3.09 13.46 2.78
N GLU A 187 -4.18 13.86 3.44
CA GLU A 187 -4.16 14.92 4.46
C GLU A 187 -3.29 14.52 5.65
N ALA A 188 -3.39 13.27 6.13
CA ALA A 188 -2.50 12.76 7.17
C ALA A 188 -1.03 12.76 6.74
N THR A 189 -0.75 12.35 5.50
CA THR A 189 0.60 12.36 4.91
C THR A 189 1.19 13.77 4.88
N THR A 190 0.46 14.72 4.31
CA THR A 190 0.93 16.09 4.12
C THR A 190 1.09 16.83 5.45
N ARG A 191 0.21 16.59 6.42
CA ARG A 191 0.29 17.20 7.77
C ARG A 191 1.59 16.87 8.50
N VAL A 192 2.13 15.67 8.30
CA VAL A 192 3.39 15.24 8.92
C VAL A 192 4.60 15.39 7.99
N GLY A 193 4.45 16.11 6.87
CA GLY A 193 5.55 16.41 5.96
C GLY A 193 6.04 15.21 5.13
N GLY A 194 5.19 14.21 4.90
CA GLY A 194 5.46 13.18 3.89
C GLY A 194 5.19 13.69 2.47
N THR A 195 5.79 13.03 1.47
CA THR A 195 5.51 13.27 0.06
C THR A 195 4.25 12.51 -0.37
N ILE A 196 3.43 13.14 -1.21
CA ILE A 196 2.16 12.57 -1.69
C ILE A 196 2.36 11.42 -2.66
N SER A 197 3.55 11.29 -3.25
CA SER A 197 3.92 10.16 -4.11
C SER A 197 5.41 9.88 -4.02
N HIS A 198 5.77 8.60 -4.16
CA HIS A 198 7.11 8.12 -4.40
C HIS A 198 7.28 7.63 -5.85
N HIS A 199 6.30 6.88 -6.40
CA HIS A 199 6.44 6.27 -7.73
C HIS A 199 5.14 6.04 -8.52
N HIS A 200 3.94 6.13 -7.93
CA HIS A 200 2.70 6.02 -8.73
C HIS A 200 2.41 7.27 -9.56
N GLY A 201 3.08 8.38 -9.22
CA GLY A 201 2.77 9.69 -9.76
C GLY A 201 1.49 10.26 -9.14
N VAL A 202 1.03 11.38 -9.72
CA VAL A 202 0.01 12.23 -9.12
C VAL A 202 -1.38 12.01 -9.75
N GLY A 203 -1.43 11.93 -11.08
CA GLY A 203 -2.67 11.79 -11.84
C GLY A 203 -3.69 12.90 -11.53
N LEU A 204 -4.98 12.54 -11.51
CA LEU A 204 -6.05 13.40 -11.00
C LEU A 204 -6.26 13.26 -9.50
N LEU A 205 -6.08 12.05 -8.99
CA LEU A 205 -6.41 11.69 -7.61
C LEU A 205 -5.61 12.50 -6.60
N LYS A 206 -4.30 12.64 -6.81
CA LYS A 206 -3.40 13.38 -5.92
C LYS A 206 -3.18 14.83 -6.36
N ALA A 207 -3.73 15.23 -7.51
CA ALA A 207 -3.58 16.58 -8.06
C ALA A 207 -3.91 17.73 -7.08
N PRO A 208 -4.95 17.63 -6.24
CA PRO A 208 -5.28 18.69 -5.28
C PRO A 208 -4.16 19.00 -4.27
N TYR A 209 -3.24 18.06 -4.03
CA TYR A 209 -2.19 18.20 -3.03
C TYR A 209 -0.86 18.74 -3.58
N MET A 210 -0.73 18.87 -4.90
CA MET A 210 0.49 19.37 -5.55
C MET A 210 0.90 20.76 -5.08
N ALA A 211 -0.08 21.66 -4.92
CA ALA A 211 0.18 23.02 -4.45
C ALA A 211 0.70 23.05 -3.00
N GLY A 212 0.24 22.12 -2.15
CA GLY A 212 0.72 22.00 -0.78
C GLY A 212 2.16 21.49 -0.71
N GLU A 213 2.50 20.50 -1.54
CA GLU A 213 3.84 19.90 -1.58
C GLU A 213 4.88 20.82 -2.23
N HIS A 214 4.58 21.37 -3.41
CA HIS A 214 5.54 22.13 -4.21
C HIS A 214 5.47 23.65 -4.01
N ARG A 215 4.39 24.17 -3.42
CA ARG A 215 4.22 25.60 -3.11
C ARG A 215 4.52 26.49 -4.32
N GLU A 216 5.43 27.47 -4.18
CA GLU A 216 5.81 28.41 -5.22
C GLU A 216 6.42 27.73 -6.46
N ALA A 217 7.01 26.53 -6.31
CA ALA A 217 7.57 25.78 -7.44
C ALA A 217 6.49 25.32 -8.43
N MET A 218 5.20 25.33 -8.06
CA MET A 218 4.09 25.11 -9.00
C MET A 218 4.15 26.06 -10.19
N ALA A 219 4.62 27.30 -10.01
CA ALA A 219 4.73 28.27 -11.10
C ALA A 219 5.64 27.78 -12.24
N ILE A 220 6.66 26.96 -11.93
CA ILE A 220 7.56 26.37 -12.93
C ILE A 220 6.78 25.34 -13.77
N PHE A 221 6.01 24.47 -13.13
CA PHE A 221 5.20 23.46 -13.83
C PHE A 221 4.12 24.12 -14.70
N GLU A 222 3.47 25.17 -14.20
CA GLU A 222 2.47 25.93 -14.94
C GLU A 222 3.07 26.66 -16.15
N ALA A 223 4.25 27.27 -16.00
CA ALA A 223 4.95 27.93 -17.09
C ALA A 223 5.35 26.93 -18.18
N ALA A 224 5.92 25.78 -17.79
CA ALA A 224 6.26 24.72 -18.73
C ALA A 224 5.02 24.18 -19.47
N LYS A 225 3.93 23.91 -18.74
CA LYS A 225 2.67 23.45 -19.34
C LYS A 225 2.10 24.46 -20.33
N THR A 226 2.08 25.73 -19.96
CA THR A 226 1.57 26.80 -20.83
C THR A 226 2.41 26.96 -22.09
N SER A 227 3.74 26.84 -21.97
CA SER A 227 4.65 27.00 -23.11
C SER A 227 4.62 25.82 -24.09
N LEU A 228 4.43 24.60 -23.58
CA LEU A 228 4.51 23.37 -24.37
C LEU A 228 3.14 22.87 -24.85
N ASP A 229 2.06 23.22 -24.14
CA ASP A 229 0.69 22.82 -24.47
C ASP A 229 -0.30 23.95 -24.14
N PRO A 230 -0.24 25.06 -24.91
CA PRO A 230 -1.07 26.25 -24.67
C PRO A 230 -2.58 25.96 -24.79
N ASP A 231 -2.96 24.99 -25.63
CA ASP A 231 -4.35 24.58 -25.84
C ASP A 231 -4.83 23.53 -24.81
N GLY A 232 -3.92 23.02 -23.97
CA GLY A 232 -4.24 22.10 -22.88
C GLY A 232 -4.73 20.72 -23.34
N ILE A 233 -4.27 20.23 -24.49
CA ILE A 233 -4.70 18.98 -25.11
C ILE A 233 -4.15 17.75 -24.35
N PHE A 234 -2.92 17.85 -23.83
CA PHE A 234 -2.22 16.70 -23.24
C PHE A 234 -2.59 16.51 -21.76
N ASN A 235 -3.44 15.53 -21.47
CA ASN A 235 -3.83 15.09 -20.13
C ASN A 235 -4.27 16.25 -19.21
N PRO A 236 -5.37 16.95 -19.53
CA PRO A 236 -5.81 18.12 -18.78
C PRO A 236 -6.15 17.79 -17.32
N GLY A 237 -5.78 18.71 -16.41
CA GLY A 237 -6.07 18.66 -14.98
C GLY A 237 -5.12 17.81 -14.14
N LYS A 238 -4.21 17.05 -14.76
CA LYS A 238 -3.25 16.20 -14.04
C LYS A 238 -2.17 17.08 -13.41
N MET A 239 -1.60 16.62 -12.30
CA MET A 239 -0.61 17.40 -11.53
C MET A 239 -1.16 18.74 -11.01
N GLY A 240 -2.48 18.92 -10.96
CA GLY A 240 -3.10 20.19 -10.55
C GLY A 240 -3.00 21.29 -11.60
N LEU A 241 -2.48 21.00 -12.80
CA LEU A 241 -2.27 21.97 -13.86
C LEU A 241 -3.57 22.14 -14.66
N ARG A 242 -4.17 23.32 -14.55
CA ARG A 242 -5.37 23.68 -15.32
C ARG A 242 -4.97 24.38 -16.62
N PRO A 243 -5.59 24.04 -17.77
CA PRO A 243 -5.39 24.80 -19.00
C PRO A 243 -5.76 26.28 -18.80
N ARG A 244 -4.94 27.20 -19.33
CA ARG A 244 -5.29 28.61 -19.40
C ARG A 244 -6.40 28.78 -20.45
N GLY A 245 -7.65 28.65 -20.02
CA GLY A 245 -8.81 28.80 -20.93
C GLY A 245 -10.17 28.47 -20.32
N THR A 246 -10.25 27.85 -19.14
CA THR A 246 -11.52 27.55 -18.45
C THR A 246 -11.95 28.63 -17.45
N ARG A 247 -11.44 29.86 -17.57
CA ARG A 247 -12.07 31.03 -16.93
C ARG A 247 -13.34 31.35 -17.73
N GLY A 248 -14.46 30.73 -17.33
CA GLY A 248 -15.80 31.09 -17.77
C GLY A 248 -16.14 30.64 -19.20
N ARG A 249 -16.90 29.56 -19.31
CA ARG A 249 -18.05 29.61 -20.21
C ARG A 249 -19.26 30.01 -19.34
N PRO A 250 -20.08 30.98 -19.77
CA PRO A 250 -21.28 31.38 -19.04
C PRO A 250 -22.25 30.21 -18.85
#